data_AF-A0A2S7K461-F1
#
_entry.id   AF-A0A2S7K461-F1
#
_cell.length_a   1.000
_cell.length_b   1.000
_cell.length_c   1.000
_cell.angle_alpha   90.00
_cell.angle_beta   90.00
_cell.angle_gamma   90.00
#
_symmetry.space_group_name_H-M   'P 1'
#
loop_
_entity.id
_entity.type
_entity.pdbx_description
1 polymer ?
#
loop_
_entity_poly.entity_id
_entity_poly.type
_entity_poly.pdbx_seq_one_letter_code
_entity_poly.pdbx_strand_id
1 'polypeptide(L)'
;MRIVIIILLLIVLGFIGWKAAERFKIIEEESPTQETAAPAEPDAQEPAEEEPAEAALPSFDIVRVDRSGYAVIAGRAKPGSEVTIYANDEELAKLPAEPDGTWAVATDTPLDAGPVELSLSMETEDGVIVRSEETIVIYVPEREGDLPLVLRTTPGGATEVLQEPSERPEGLGPLSLDVIDYDDTGAVIFSGRATPNRVVELYINRQLIGRTPADEDGRWTLAPEVQIEPGVYQLLVIQLDQDGRPEYAIELPFQRERPDQIDIRDGRVVVQPGNSLWRIARSAYGEGAQYTIIYAANAAQIRNPDLIYPGQIFDVPGAEEEETQDAPAEEEEAN
;
A
#
# COMPACT_ATOMS: atom_id res chain seq x y z
N MET A 1 -59.41 21.50 -45.40
CA MET A 1 -58.03 20.95 -45.29
C MET A 1 -57.61 20.53 -43.87
N ARG A 2 -58.29 20.96 -42.78
CA ARG A 2 -57.96 20.56 -41.39
C ARG A 2 -58.51 19.19 -40.92
N ILE A 3 -59.43 18.56 -41.67
CA ILE A 3 -60.09 17.31 -41.26
C ILE A 3 -59.30 16.04 -41.67
N VAL A 4 -58.49 16.12 -42.74
CA VAL A 4 -57.72 14.97 -43.25
C VAL A 4 -56.46 14.68 -42.40
N ILE A 5 -55.88 15.69 -41.76
CA ILE A 5 -54.70 15.52 -40.88
C ILE A 5 -55.09 14.89 -39.53
N ILE A 6 -56.28 15.20 -39.00
CA ILE A 6 -56.75 14.67 -37.71
C ILE A 6 -57.04 13.17 -37.79
N ILE A 7 -57.58 12.68 -38.90
CA ILE A 7 -57.88 11.25 -39.09
C ILE A 7 -56.58 10.42 -39.23
N LEU A 8 -55.54 10.96 -39.88
CA LEU A 8 -54.24 10.31 -39.98
C LEU A 8 -53.49 10.26 -38.63
N LEU A 9 -53.61 11.30 -37.81
CA LEU A 9 -53.02 11.34 -36.46
C LEU A 9 -53.71 10.38 -35.48
N LEU A 10 -55.02 10.17 -35.62
CA LEU A 10 -55.78 9.21 -34.81
C LEU A 10 -55.46 7.75 -35.15
N ILE A 11 -55.16 7.43 -36.41
CA ILE A 11 -54.78 6.05 -36.81
C ILE A 11 -53.36 5.71 -36.34
N VAL A 12 -52.42 6.67 -36.37
CA VAL A 12 -51.05 6.46 -35.88
C VAL A 12 -50.98 6.38 -34.35
N LEU A 13 -51.76 7.20 -33.62
CA LEU A 13 -51.87 7.10 -32.16
C LEU A 13 -52.57 5.80 -31.70
N GLY A 14 -53.57 5.33 -32.45
CA GLY A 14 -54.24 4.05 -32.18
C GLY A 14 -53.32 2.82 -32.34
N PHE A 15 -52.36 2.87 -33.28
CA PHE A 15 -51.41 1.78 -33.51
C PHE A 15 -50.28 1.74 -32.46
N ILE A 16 -49.87 2.89 -31.93
CA ILE A 16 -48.87 2.98 -30.84
C ILE A 16 -49.48 2.57 -29.48
N GLY A 17 -50.79 2.81 -29.27
CA GLY A 17 -51.52 2.35 -28.08
C GLY A 17 -51.75 0.84 -28.03
N TRP A 18 -51.93 0.16 -29.19
CA TRP A 18 -52.07 -1.31 -29.22
C TRP A 18 -50.75 -1.99 -28.85
N LYS A 19 -49.59 -1.50 -29.30
CA LYS A 19 -48.29 -2.12 -28.97
C LYS A 19 -47.80 -1.90 -27.52
N ALA A 20 -48.43 -0.99 -26.76
CA ALA A 20 -48.10 -0.72 -25.36
C ALA A 20 -48.93 -1.55 -24.34
N ALA A 21 -50.04 -2.16 -24.78
CA ALA A 21 -50.93 -2.96 -23.93
C ALA A 21 -50.47 -4.42 -23.69
N GLU A 22 -49.35 -4.86 -24.27
CA GLU A 22 -48.73 -6.17 -24.01
C GLU A 22 -47.62 -6.13 -22.93
N ARG A 23 -47.34 -4.98 -22.31
CA ARG A 23 -46.17 -4.81 -21.43
C ARG A 23 -46.44 -4.38 -19.98
N PHE A 24 -47.69 -4.14 -19.57
CA PHE A 24 -47.99 -3.82 -18.17
C PHE A 24 -49.43 -4.22 -17.81
N LYS A 25 -49.60 -5.41 -17.24
CA LYS A 25 -50.81 -5.78 -16.49
C LYS A 25 -50.43 -5.75 -15.02
N ILE A 26 -50.68 -4.62 -14.37
CA ILE A 26 -50.57 -4.44 -12.93
C ILE A 26 -51.79 -5.11 -12.29
N ILE A 27 -51.53 -5.90 -11.26
CA ILE A 27 -52.51 -6.51 -10.35
C ILE A 27 -53.00 -5.43 -9.39
N GLU A 28 -54.31 -5.38 -9.21
CA GLU A 28 -55.06 -4.56 -8.24
C GLU A 28 -54.97 -5.19 -6.84
N GLU A 29 -54.82 -4.37 -5.80
CA GLU A 29 -54.70 -4.77 -4.39
C GLU A 29 -55.99 -5.39 -3.82
N GLU A 30 -55.86 -6.40 -2.94
CA GLU A 30 -56.45 -6.47 -1.58
C GLU A 30 -56.20 -7.86 -0.93
N SER A 31 -55.84 -7.86 0.36
CA SER A 31 -55.69 -9.05 1.25
C SER A 31 -57.00 -9.31 2.03
N PRO A 32 -57.15 -10.31 2.95
CA PRO A 32 -56.52 -11.61 3.17
C PRO A 32 -57.53 -12.77 3.40
N THR A 33 -57.18 -14.03 3.13
CA THR A 33 -57.76 -15.19 3.86
C THR A 33 -56.75 -16.33 3.96
N GLN A 34 -56.52 -16.78 5.18
CA GLN A 34 -55.65 -17.88 5.58
C GLN A 34 -56.36 -19.23 5.34
N GLU A 35 -55.75 -20.15 4.60
CA GLU A 35 -56.10 -21.57 4.68
C GLU A 35 -54.85 -22.45 4.46
N THR A 36 -54.58 -23.26 5.49
CA THR A 36 -53.48 -24.21 5.63
C THR A 36 -53.64 -25.42 4.70
N ALA A 37 -52.60 -25.78 3.92
CA ALA A 37 -52.43 -27.15 3.40
C ALA A 37 -50.97 -27.48 2.98
N ALA A 38 -50.37 -28.40 3.74
CA ALA A 38 -49.37 -29.44 3.41
C ALA A 38 -47.95 -29.09 2.85
N PRO A 39 -46.90 -29.81 3.30
CA PRO A 39 -45.50 -29.55 2.95
C PRO A 39 -45.11 -30.15 1.59
N ALA A 40 -44.39 -29.38 0.78
CA ALA A 40 -43.67 -29.88 -0.39
C ALA A 40 -42.18 -29.99 -0.05
N GLU A 41 -41.57 -31.12 -0.44
CA GLU A 41 -40.17 -31.49 -0.24
C GLU A 41 -39.18 -30.41 -0.72
N PRO A 42 -37.98 -30.32 -0.10
CA PRO A 42 -36.94 -29.43 -0.56
C PRO A 42 -36.41 -29.92 -1.92
N ASP A 43 -36.60 -29.11 -2.95
CA ASP A 43 -35.87 -29.26 -4.21
C ASP A 43 -34.38 -29.15 -3.89
N ALA A 44 -33.65 -30.20 -4.25
CA ALA A 44 -32.20 -30.23 -4.19
C ALA A 44 -31.66 -29.16 -5.14
N GLN A 45 -31.10 -28.09 -4.57
CA GLN A 45 -30.28 -27.16 -5.33
C GLN A 45 -29.08 -27.92 -5.88
N GLU A 46 -29.05 -27.99 -7.21
CA GLU A 46 -27.89 -28.34 -8.02
C GLU A 46 -26.68 -27.52 -7.54
N PRO A 47 -25.50 -28.13 -7.28
CA PRO A 47 -24.35 -27.39 -6.81
C PRO A 47 -23.99 -26.31 -7.84
N ALA A 48 -23.89 -25.07 -7.37
CA ALA A 48 -23.27 -24.01 -8.14
C ALA A 48 -21.84 -24.49 -8.48
N GLU A 49 -21.59 -24.65 -9.77
CA GLU A 49 -20.27 -24.89 -10.31
C GLU A 49 -19.42 -23.67 -9.92
N GLU A 50 -18.47 -23.87 -9.00
CA GLU A 50 -17.52 -22.85 -8.57
C GLU A 50 -16.77 -22.35 -9.82
N GLU A 51 -16.92 -21.06 -10.13
CA GLU A 51 -16.01 -20.38 -11.06
C GLU A 51 -14.58 -20.66 -10.59
N PRO A 52 -13.66 -21.06 -11.49
CA PRO A 52 -12.29 -21.36 -11.08
C PRO A 52 -11.71 -20.11 -10.42
N ALA A 53 -11.39 -20.23 -9.13
CA ALA A 53 -10.72 -19.20 -8.37
C ALA A 53 -9.50 -18.74 -9.15
N GLU A 54 -9.53 -17.48 -9.58
CA GLU A 54 -8.39 -16.76 -10.12
C GLU A 54 -7.21 -17.00 -9.17
N ALA A 55 -6.06 -17.43 -9.70
CA ALA A 55 -4.95 -17.87 -8.87
C ALA A 55 -4.46 -16.71 -8.00
N ALA A 56 -4.91 -16.67 -6.74
CA ALA A 56 -4.48 -15.67 -5.78
C ALA A 56 -2.97 -15.78 -5.60
N LEU A 57 -2.26 -14.66 -5.82
CA LEU A 57 -0.83 -14.58 -5.54
C LEU A 57 -0.59 -14.85 -4.05
N PRO A 58 0.53 -15.49 -3.68
CA PRO A 58 0.87 -15.63 -2.27
C PRO A 58 1.18 -14.24 -1.69
N SER A 59 0.77 -13.98 -0.45
CA SER A 59 0.94 -12.67 0.22
C SER A 59 1.33 -12.82 1.69
N PHE A 60 1.90 -11.77 2.26
CA PHE A 60 2.17 -11.64 3.69
C PHE A 60 0.99 -10.95 4.38
N ASP A 61 0.59 -11.47 5.53
CA ASP A 61 -0.39 -10.83 6.39
C ASP A 61 0.30 -10.20 7.62
N ILE A 62 1.08 -11.00 8.35
CA ILE A 62 1.76 -10.57 9.58
C ILE A 62 3.24 -10.86 9.46
N VAL A 63 4.07 -9.85 9.72
CA VAL A 63 5.49 -10.03 9.99
C VAL A 63 5.85 -9.25 11.24
N ARG A 64 6.32 -9.95 12.26
CA ARG A 64 6.78 -9.36 13.52
C ARG A 64 8.17 -9.88 13.84
N VAL A 65 9.04 -9.00 14.30
CA VAL A 65 10.41 -9.35 14.67
C VAL A 65 10.69 -8.80 16.05
N ASP A 66 11.12 -9.65 16.99
CA ASP A 66 11.45 -9.20 18.33
C ASP A 66 12.84 -8.58 18.43
N ARG A 67 13.16 -8.01 19.60
CA ARG A 67 14.45 -7.35 19.87
C ARG A 67 15.66 -8.28 19.79
N SER A 68 15.43 -9.59 19.80
CA SER A 68 16.48 -10.60 19.69
C SER A 68 16.65 -11.09 18.25
N GLY A 69 15.86 -10.57 17.30
CA GLY A 69 15.92 -10.91 15.88
C GLY A 69 15.07 -12.12 15.48
N TYR A 70 14.32 -12.74 16.40
CA TYR A 70 13.39 -13.82 16.03
C TYR A 70 12.16 -13.26 15.35
N ALA A 71 11.69 -13.93 14.30
CA ALA A 71 10.55 -13.48 13.52
C ALA A 71 9.38 -14.47 13.57
N VAL A 72 8.16 -13.93 13.56
CA VAL A 72 6.93 -14.65 13.26
C VAL A 72 6.37 -14.07 11.97
N ILE A 73 6.17 -14.95 10.99
CA ILE A 73 5.80 -14.61 9.62
C ILE A 73 4.56 -15.43 9.27
N ALA A 74 3.51 -14.77 8.81
CA ALA A 74 2.27 -15.41 8.38
C ALA A 74 1.69 -14.73 7.15
N GLY A 75 0.84 -15.46 6.43
CA GLY A 75 0.21 -14.94 5.23
C GLY A 75 -0.78 -15.90 4.61
N ARG A 76 -1.05 -15.66 3.32
CA ARG A 76 -1.99 -16.44 2.51
C ARG A 76 -1.33 -16.98 1.24
N ALA A 77 -1.80 -18.14 0.80
CA ALA A 77 -1.40 -18.79 -0.44
C ALA A 77 -2.52 -19.73 -0.91
N LYS A 78 -2.38 -20.33 -2.10
CA LYS A 78 -3.33 -21.34 -2.57
C LYS A 78 -3.38 -22.52 -1.57
N PRO A 79 -4.55 -22.97 -1.11
CA PRO A 79 -4.65 -24.10 -0.18
C PRO A 79 -3.88 -25.34 -0.66
N GLY A 80 -3.11 -25.96 0.23
CA GLY A 80 -2.29 -27.14 -0.08
C GLY A 80 -1.06 -26.88 -0.96
N SER A 81 -0.81 -25.65 -1.41
CA SER A 81 0.45 -25.29 -2.08
C SER A 81 1.62 -25.29 -1.09
N GLU A 82 2.83 -25.52 -1.59
CA GLU A 82 4.04 -25.43 -0.78
C GLU A 82 4.59 -24.00 -0.84
N VAL A 83 4.57 -23.32 0.29
CA VAL A 83 5.06 -21.95 0.47
C VAL A 83 6.55 -21.98 0.80
N THR A 84 7.34 -21.18 0.08
CA THR A 84 8.77 -20.96 0.36
C THR A 84 9.01 -19.48 0.63
N ILE A 85 9.61 -19.20 1.78
CA ILE A 85 9.99 -17.86 2.23
C ILE A 85 11.50 -17.76 2.09
N TYR A 86 11.98 -16.70 1.46
CA TYR A 86 13.40 -16.42 1.33
C TYR A 86 13.78 -15.22 2.18
N ALA A 87 14.98 -15.22 2.74
CA ALA A 87 15.63 -14.08 3.36
C ALA A 87 16.91 -13.79 2.58
N ASN A 88 17.02 -12.61 1.96
CA ASN A 88 18.15 -12.23 1.11
C ASN A 88 18.49 -13.31 0.05
N ASP A 89 17.44 -13.80 -0.64
CA ASP A 89 17.49 -14.90 -1.64
C ASP A 89 17.88 -16.29 -1.11
N GLU A 90 18.16 -16.46 0.18
CA GLU A 90 18.38 -17.76 0.81
C GLU A 90 17.06 -18.32 1.36
N GLU A 91 16.83 -19.62 1.21
CA GLU A 91 15.62 -20.26 1.76
C GLU A 91 15.61 -20.16 3.29
N LEU A 92 14.68 -19.38 3.83
CA LEU A 92 14.46 -19.22 5.27
C LEU A 92 13.57 -20.34 5.80
N ALA A 93 12.48 -20.64 5.09
CA ALA A 93 11.53 -21.67 5.48
C ALA A 93 10.72 -22.19 4.29
N LYS A 94 10.35 -23.46 4.37
CA LYS A 94 9.45 -24.13 3.41
C LYS A 94 8.36 -24.91 4.16
N LEU A 95 7.10 -24.63 3.86
CA LEU A 95 5.95 -25.21 4.56
C LEU A 95 4.69 -25.24 3.69
N PRO A 96 3.76 -26.20 3.90
CA PRO A 96 2.50 -26.21 3.18
C PRO A 96 1.54 -25.13 3.69
N ALA A 97 0.74 -24.55 2.80
CA ALA A 97 -0.44 -23.76 3.15
C ALA A 97 -1.56 -24.67 3.66
N GLU A 98 -2.24 -24.23 4.72
CA GLU A 98 -3.36 -24.94 5.32
C GLU A 98 -4.57 -25.02 4.36
N PRO A 99 -5.57 -25.88 4.65
CA PRO A 99 -6.77 -26.01 3.82
C PRO A 99 -7.58 -24.72 3.66
N ASP A 100 -7.44 -23.77 4.58
CA ASP A 100 -8.06 -22.44 4.50
C ASP A 100 -7.18 -21.40 3.77
N GLY A 101 -6.01 -21.82 3.26
CA GLY A 101 -5.06 -20.98 2.53
C GLY A 101 -4.13 -20.17 3.42
N THR A 102 -4.22 -20.30 4.74
CA THR A 102 -3.32 -19.62 5.67
C THR A 102 -2.00 -20.37 5.84
N TRP A 103 -0.96 -19.66 6.21
CA TRP A 103 0.32 -20.25 6.62
C TRP A 103 0.98 -19.37 7.68
N ALA A 104 1.76 -20.00 8.56
CA ALA A 104 2.53 -19.30 9.58
C ALA A 104 3.80 -20.07 9.94
N VAL A 105 4.90 -19.34 10.16
CA VAL A 105 6.17 -19.89 10.60
C VAL A 105 6.84 -18.95 11.61
N ALA A 106 7.58 -19.53 12.54
CA ALA A 106 8.50 -18.79 13.41
C ALA A 106 9.93 -19.20 13.06
N THR A 107 10.87 -18.26 13.09
CA THR A 107 12.27 -18.59 12.78
C THR A 107 12.91 -19.37 13.91
N ASP A 108 13.65 -20.43 13.58
CA ASP A 108 14.39 -21.23 14.57
C ASP A 108 15.67 -20.52 15.05
N THR A 109 16.23 -19.68 14.18
CA THR A 109 17.37 -18.81 14.44
C THR A 109 16.97 -17.34 14.29
N PRO A 110 17.63 -16.42 15.01
CA PRO A 110 17.41 -15.01 14.78
C PRO A 110 17.88 -14.64 13.36
N LEU A 111 17.19 -13.68 12.76
CA LEU A 111 17.64 -13.05 11.53
C LEU A 111 18.97 -12.33 11.77
N ASP A 112 19.84 -12.31 10.77
CA ASP A 112 21.12 -11.62 10.85
C ASP A 112 20.92 -10.12 11.05
N ALA A 113 21.85 -9.51 11.79
CA ALA A 113 21.86 -8.06 11.98
C ALA A 113 22.07 -7.34 10.64
N GLY A 114 21.43 -6.18 10.50
CA GLY A 114 21.41 -5.40 9.28
C GLY A 114 20.10 -5.55 8.49
N PRO A 115 20.10 -5.15 7.21
CA PRO A 115 18.93 -5.29 6.36
C PRO A 115 18.69 -6.74 5.94
N VAL A 116 17.45 -7.17 6.02
CA VAL A 116 16.96 -8.48 5.57
C VAL A 116 15.74 -8.25 4.69
N GLU A 117 15.82 -8.73 3.45
CA GLU A 117 14.71 -8.71 2.50
C GLU A 117 14.02 -10.07 2.50
N LEU A 118 12.72 -10.11 2.82
CA LEU A 118 11.92 -11.31 2.66
C LEU A 118 11.14 -11.27 1.35
N SER A 119 11.23 -12.38 0.61
CA SER A 119 10.40 -12.65 -0.55
C SER A 119 9.65 -13.98 -0.38
N LEU A 120 8.57 -14.14 -1.16
CA LEU A 120 7.63 -15.24 -1.00
C LEU A 120 7.32 -15.88 -2.35
N SER A 121 7.26 -17.21 -2.36
CA SER A 121 6.74 -17.97 -3.50
C SER A 121 5.89 -19.13 -3.02
N MET A 122 4.99 -19.60 -3.87
CA MET A 122 4.28 -20.87 -3.68
C MET A 122 4.50 -21.79 -4.88
N GLU A 123 4.57 -23.09 -4.64
CA GLU A 123 4.54 -24.13 -5.64
C GLU A 123 3.18 -24.86 -5.55
N THR A 124 2.40 -24.81 -6.62
CA THR A 124 1.10 -25.51 -6.66
C THR A 124 1.28 -27.02 -6.80
N GLU A 125 0.23 -27.80 -6.54
CA GLU A 125 0.25 -29.27 -6.75
C GLU A 125 0.63 -29.68 -8.19
N ASP A 126 0.33 -28.81 -9.16
CA ASP A 126 0.69 -28.99 -10.57
C ASP A 126 2.18 -28.63 -10.89
N GLY A 127 2.96 -28.26 -9.87
CA GLY A 127 4.38 -27.87 -9.99
C GLY A 127 4.61 -26.46 -10.55
N VAL A 128 3.58 -25.61 -10.55
CA VAL A 128 3.71 -24.22 -11.01
C VAL A 128 4.21 -23.34 -9.86
N ILE A 129 5.33 -22.67 -10.07
CA ILE A 129 5.89 -21.72 -9.11
C ILE A 129 5.32 -20.32 -9.40
N VAL A 130 4.70 -19.72 -8.39
CA VAL A 130 4.14 -18.37 -8.42
C VAL A 130 4.83 -17.54 -7.34
N ARG A 131 5.39 -16.38 -7.72
CA ARG A 131 6.03 -15.45 -6.78
C ARG A 131 5.03 -14.38 -6.33
N SER A 132 5.21 -13.91 -5.10
CA SER A 132 4.53 -12.72 -4.59
C SER A 132 5.06 -11.46 -5.27
N GLU A 133 4.23 -10.43 -5.34
CA GLU A 133 4.66 -9.06 -5.67
C GLU A 133 5.05 -8.27 -4.41
N GLU A 134 4.76 -8.80 -3.22
CA GLU A 134 5.12 -8.16 -1.95
C GLU A 134 6.55 -8.51 -1.54
N THR A 135 7.25 -7.50 -1.01
CA THR A 135 8.56 -7.65 -0.40
C THR A 135 8.51 -7.08 1.01
N ILE A 136 9.09 -7.80 1.98
CA ILE A 136 9.19 -7.33 3.35
C ILE A 136 10.62 -6.91 3.61
N VAL A 137 10.85 -5.66 3.99
CA VAL A 137 12.17 -5.17 4.36
C VAL A 137 12.23 -5.08 5.87
N ILE A 138 13.15 -5.81 6.47
CA ILE A 138 13.41 -5.84 7.90
C ILE A 138 14.77 -5.19 8.15
N TYR A 139 14.87 -4.32 9.14
CA TYR A 139 16.15 -3.92 9.68
C TYR A 139 16.30 -4.45 11.10
N VAL A 140 17.22 -5.39 11.27
CA VAL A 140 17.58 -5.96 12.57
C VAL A 140 18.75 -5.15 13.14
N PRO A 141 18.59 -4.46 14.28
CA PRO A 141 19.64 -3.60 14.81
C PRO A 141 20.86 -4.42 15.30
N GLU A 142 22.07 -3.90 15.07
CA GLU A 142 23.31 -4.52 15.58
C GLU A 142 23.44 -4.43 17.12
N ARG A 143 22.78 -3.45 17.74
CA ARG A 143 22.75 -3.30 19.19
C ARG A 143 21.64 -4.15 19.79
N GLU A 144 22.03 -5.08 20.67
CA GLU A 144 21.08 -5.84 21.47
C GLU A 144 20.14 -4.92 22.24
N GLY A 145 18.82 -5.17 22.10
CA GLY A 145 17.76 -4.49 22.85
C GLY A 145 17.02 -3.39 22.09
N ASP A 146 17.51 -2.97 20.92
CA ASP A 146 16.78 -2.07 20.01
C ASP A 146 15.67 -2.85 19.27
N LEU A 147 14.59 -2.16 18.88
CA LEU A 147 13.46 -2.77 18.17
C LEU A 147 13.73 -2.80 16.66
N PRO A 148 13.45 -3.93 15.97
CA PRO A 148 13.52 -3.98 14.51
C PRO A 148 12.46 -3.11 13.84
N LEU A 149 12.81 -2.55 12.68
CA LEU A 149 11.87 -1.93 11.74
C LEU A 149 11.42 -2.99 10.73
N VAL A 150 10.13 -3.07 10.44
CA VAL A 150 9.57 -3.96 9.43
C VAL A 150 8.67 -3.16 8.49
N LEU A 151 8.96 -3.22 7.21
CA LEU A 151 8.23 -2.55 6.13
C LEU A 151 7.70 -3.57 5.14
N ARG A 152 6.56 -3.29 4.53
CA ARG A 152 6.03 -3.99 3.35
C ARG A 152 6.02 -3.04 2.16
N THR A 153 6.48 -3.52 1.02
CA THR A 153 6.53 -2.77 -0.24
C THR A 153 5.97 -3.62 -1.38
N THR A 154 5.37 -2.96 -2.36
CA THR A 154 5.01 -3.54 -3.66
C THR A 154 5.58 -2.67 -4.78
N PRO A 155 5.96 -3.23 -5.94
CA PRO A 155 6.43 -2.45 -7.08
C PRO A 155 5.45 -1.34 -7.46
N GLY A 156 5.89 -0.09 -7.35
CA GLY A 156 5.08 1.10 -7.67
C GLY A 156 3.94 1.41 -6.68
N GLY A 157 3.81 0.63 -5.61
CA GLY A 157 2.78 0.80 -4.58
C GLY A 157 3.26 1.56 -3.34
N ALA A 158 2.35 1.74 -2.37
CA ALA A 158 2.64 2.40 -1.11
C ALA A 158 3.53 1.53 -0.20
N THR A 159 4.52 2.14 0.46
CA THR A 159 5.23 1.49 1.56
C THR A 159 4.38 1.49 2.83
N GLU A 160 4.31 0.36 3.51
CA GLU A 160 3.55 0.19 4.74
C GLU A 160 4.45 -0.23 5.91
N VAL A 161 4.36 0.44 7.04
CA VAL A 161 5.09 0.07 8.26
C VAL A 161 4.34 -1.00 9.02
N LEU A 162 4.90 -2.20 9.05
CA LEU A 162 4.36 -3.32 9.83
C LEU A 162 4.82 -3.26 11.29
N GLN A 163 6.03 -2.74 11.54
CA GLN A 163 6.60 -2.56 12.87
C GLN A 163 7.56 -1.37 12.94
N GLU A 164 7.37 -0.48 13.91
CA GLU A 164 8.27 0.65 14.17
C GLU A 164 9.38 0.30 15.17
N PRO A 165 10.57 0.91 15.05
CA PRO A 165 11.70 0.71 15.96
C PRO A 165 11.56 1.50 17.29
N SER A 166 10.38 2.07 17.58
CA SER A 166 10.13 2.89 18.77
C SER A 166 8.85 2.47 19.51
N GLU A 167 8.92 2.48 20.84
CA GLU A 167 7.72 2.41 21.68
C GLU A 167 6.96 3.74 21.56
N ARG A 168 5.74 3.68 21.02
CA ARG A 168 4.86 4.84 20.85
C ARG A 168 4.64 5.53 22.21
N PRO A 169 4.79 6.86 22.32
CA PRO A 169 4.47 7.57 23.56
C PRO A 169 3.01 7.33 23.95
N GLU A 170 2.77 6.87 25.18
CA GLU A 170 1.41 6.74 25.70
C GLU A 170 0.71 8.12 25.71
N GLY A 171 -0.51 8.20 25.16
CA GLY A 171 -1.40 9.37 25.34
C GLY A 171 -1.87 10.10 24.07
N LEU A 172 -1.49 9.68 22.85
CA LEU A 172 -1.94 10.31 21.59
C LEU A 172 -3.17 9.64 20.93
N GLY A 173 -3.70 8.58 21.54
CA GLY A 173 -4.77 7.78 20.94
C GLY A 173 -4.26 6.84 19.83
N PRO A 174 -5.16 6.18 19.08
CA PRO A 174 -4.80 5.23 18.04
C PRO A 174 -4.37 5.90 16.72
N LEU A 175 -4.70 7.20 16.53
CA LEU A 175 -4.38 7.94 15.31
C LEU A 175 -2.88 8.24 15.20
N SER A 176 -2.34 8.10 14.00
CA SER A 176 -0.95 8.39 13.63
C SER A 176 -0.80 8.58 12.13
N LEU A 177 0.23 9.34 11.74
CA LEU A 177 0.77 9.37 10.39
C LEU A 177 2.16 8.75 10.48
N ASP A 178 2.32 7.57 9.89
CA ASP A 178 3.54 6.77 10.03
C ASP A 178 4.48 7.04 8.84
N VAL A 179 3.95 7.10 7.61
CA VAL A 179 4.75 7.24 6.36
C VAL A 179 4.17 8.30 5.44
N ILE A 180 5.07 9.03 4.76
CA ILE A 180 4.76 9.86 3.59
C ILE A 180 5.67 9.40 2.44
N ASP A 181 5.07 8.81 1.41
CA ASP A 181 5.75 8.21 0.27
C ASP A 181 5.36 8.90 -1.05
N TYR A 182 5.99 8.49 -2.16
CA TYR A 182 5.69 8.98 -3.50
C TYR A 182 5.61 7.84 -4.51
N ASP A 183 4.56 7.82 -5.34
CA ASP A 183 4.45 6.87 -6.44
C ASP A 183 5.41 7.19 -7.60
N ASP A 184 5.35 6.40 -8.67
CA ASP A 184 6.11 6.58 -9.91
C ASP A 184 5.78 7.87 -10.68
N THR A 185 4.59 8.44 -10.45
CA THR A 185 4.16 9.73 -11.01
C THR A 185 4.58 10.92 -10.15
N GLY A 186 5.06 10.68 -8.93
CA GLY A 186 5.39 11.69 -7.94
C GLY A 186 4.18 12.23 -7.16
N ALA A 187 3.05 11.53 -7.19
CA ALA A 187 1.94 11.80 -6.27
C ALA A 187 2.35 11.38 -4.85
N VAL A 188 1.92 12.13 -3.83
CA VAL A 188 2.23 11.79 -2.43
C VAL A 188 1.24 10.75 -1.93
N ILE A 189 1.73 9.75 -1.23
CA ILE A 189 0.92 8.78 -0.52
C ILE A 189 1.15 8.98 0.98
N PHE A 190 0.07 9.04 1.75
CA PHE A 190 0.11 9.15 3.21
C PHE A 190 -0.39 7.85 3.82
N SER A 191 0.33 7.33 4.81
CA SER A 191 -0.07 6.09 5.51
C SER A 191 0.10 6.23 7.01
N GLY A 192 -0.74 5.54 7.77
CA GLY A 192 -0.67 5.53 9.23
C GLY A 192 -1.64 4.57 9.88
N ARG A 193 -1.89 4.76 11.18
CA ARG A 193 -2.88 4.01 11.95
C ARG A 193 -3.97 4.90 12.56
N ALA A 194 -5.12 4.30 12.85
CA ALA A 194 -6.32 4.88 13.45
C ALA A 194 -7.13 3.77 14.15
N THR A 195 -8.24 4.12 14.80
CA THR A 195 -9.19 3.12 15.28
C THR A 195 -9.73 2.31 14.08
N PRO A 196 -9.78 0.97 14.14
CA PRO A 196 -10.32 0.14 13.07
C PRO A 196 -11.68 0.60 12.55
N ASN A 197 -11.87 0.53 11.24
CA ASN A 197 -13.11 0.93 10.54
C ASN A 197 -13.54 2.40 10.75
N ARG A 198 -12.65 3.28 11.24
CA ARG A 198 -12.93 4.72 11.34
C ARG A 198 -12.41 5.49 10.14
N VAL A 199 -13.08 6.59 9.83
CA VAL A 199 -12.69 7.46 8.73
C VAL A 199 -11.59 8.40 9.20
N VAL A 200 -10.55 8.51 8.40
CA VAL A 200 -9.48 9.48 8.53
C VAL A 200 -9.62 10.53 7.41
N GLU A 201 -9.58 11.80 7.78
CA GLU A 201 -9.55 12.94 6.87
C GLU A 201 -8.18 13.59 6.92
N LEU A 202 -7.65 13.97 5.76
CA LEU A 202 -6.36 14.62 5.64
C LEU A 202 -6.53 16.01 5.03
N TYR A 203 -5.94 17.00 5.68
CA TYR A 203 -5.97 18.39 5.29
C TYR A 203 -4.55 18.92 5.06
N ILE A 204 -4.40 19.77 4.06
CA ILE A 204 -3.20 20.61 3.84
C ILE A 204 -3.63 22.07 3.97
N ASN A 205 -2.96 22.83 4.83
CA ASN A 205 -3.27 24.25 5.07
C ASN A 205 -4.77 24.49 5.33
N ARG A 206 -5.41 23.56 6.07
CA ARG A 206 -6.86 23.52 6.39
C ARG A 206 -7.80 23.26 5.20
N GLN A 207 -7.27 22.91 4.03
CA GLN A 207 -8.06 22.42 2.91
C GLN A 207 -8.05 20.89 2.89
N LEU A 208 -9.23 20.27 2.83
CA LEU A 208 -9.36 18.81 2.72
C LEU A 208 -8.73 18.36 1.39
N ILE A 209 -7.76 17.45 1.48
CA ILE A 209 -7.11 16.84 0.31
C ILE A 209 -7.55 15.39 0.08
N GLY A 210 -8.13 14.75 1.08
CA GLY A 210 -8.73 13.43 0.92
C GLY A 210 -9.27 12.84 2.21
N ARG A 211 -9.97 11.72 2.07
CA ARG A 211 -10.48 10.93 3.19
C ARG A 211 -10.36 9.45 2.85
N THR A 212 -10.10 8.63 3.86
CA THR A 212 -9.96 7.18 3.70
C THR A 212 -10.43 6.47 4.98
N PRO A 213 -11.12 5.33 4.90
CA PRO A 213 -11.35 4.50 6.08
C PRO A 213 -10.04 3.78 6.48
N ALA A 214 -9.86 3.59 7.79
CA ALA A 214 -8.93 2.61 8.31
C ALA A 214 -9.53 1.21 8.17
N ASP A 215 -8.69 0.22 7.89
CA ASP A 215 -9.06 -1.18 7.76
C ASP A 215 -9.38 -1.83 9.13
N GLU A 216 -9.57 -3.15 9.13
CA GLU A 216 -9.90 -3.94 10.33
C GLU A 216 -8.74 -4.00 11.34
N ASP A 217 -7.50 -3.82 10.88
CA ASP A 217 -6.30 -3.73 11.71
C ASP A 217 -5.99 -2.28 12.15
N GLY A 218 -6.78 -1.32 11.69
CA GLY A 218 -6.64 0.09 12.00
C GLY A 218 -5.59 0.81 11.15
N ARG A 219 -5.13 0.22 10.04
CA ARG A 219 -4.21 0.87 9.11
C ARG A 219 -4.98 1.67 8.08
N TRP A 220 -4.42 2.77 7.62
CA TRP A 220 -5.03 3.60 6.58
C TRP A 220 -3.97 4.10 5.60
N THR A 221 -4.37 4.22 4.34
CA THR A 221 -3.57 4.77 3.25
C THR A 221 -4.41 5.72 2.43
N LEU A 222 -3.83 6.86 2.03
CA LEU A 222 -4.47 7.88 1.23
C LEU A 222 -3.50 8.45 0.20
N ALA A 223 -3.83 8.29 -1.08
CA ALA A 223 -3.24 9.00 -2.19
C ALA A 223 -4.21 10.11 -2.64
N PRO A 224 -3.93 11.40 -2.38
CA PRO A 224 -4.81 12.48 -2.79
C PRO A 224 -4.85 12.60 -4.32
N GLU A 225 -6.05 12.81 -4.88
CA GLU A 225 -6.20 13.12 -6.31
C GLU A 225 -5.59 14.48 -6.69
N VAL A 226 -5.44 15.37 -5.71
CA VAL A 226 -4.84 16.68 -5.90
C VAL A 226 -3.33 16.57 -5.91
N GLN A 227 -2.71 16.99 -7.01
CA GLN A 227 -1.26 17.16 -7.06
C GLN A 227 -0.84 18.24 -6.06
N ILE A 228 -0.05 17.83 -5.07
CA ILE A 228 0.51 18.74 -4.07
C ILE A 228 1.73 19.39 -4.74
N GLU A 229 1.78 20.72 -4.82
CA GLU A 229 2.99 21.37 -5.31
C GLU A 229 4.10 21.31 -4.25
N PRO A 230 5.36 21.49 -4.64
CA PRO A 230 6.45 21.72 -3.72
C PRO A 230 6.22 22.97 -2.87
N GLY A 231 6.50 22.86 -1.58
CA GLY A 231 6.31 23.92 -0.62
C GLY A 231 6.30 23.39 0.81
N VAL A 232 6.23 24.32 1.77
CA VAL A 232 6.00 24.01 3.18
C VAL A 232 4.51 24.10 3.46
N TYR A 233 3.98 23.07 4.09
CA TYR A 233 2.57 22.84 4.37
C TYR A 233 2.36 22.51 5.84
N GLN A 234 1.15 22.79 6.33
CA GLN A 234 0.66 22.27 7.59
C GLN A 234 -0.30 21.12 7.29
N LEU A 235 0.07 19.90 7.66
CA LEU A 235 -0.84 18.76 7.64
C LEU A 235 -1.70 18.78 8.89
N LEU A 236 -2.97 18.42 8.71
CA LEU A 236 -3.90 18.11 9.78
C LEU A 236 -4.60 16.80 9.43
N VAL A 237 -4.36 15.77 10.23
CA VAL A 237 -4.99 14.45 10.13
C VAL A 237 -6.08 14.38 11.19
N ILE A 238 -7.29 14.01 10.82
CA ILE A 238 -8.43 13.90 11.74
C ILE A 238 -9.03 12.51 11.62
N GLN A 239 -9.16 11.79 12.73
CA GLN A 239 -10.02 10.61 12.82
C GLN A 239 -11.43 11.05 13.24
N LEU A 240 -12.44 10.56 12.54
CA LEU A 240 -13.84 10.76 12.90
C LEU A 240 -14.38 9.58 13.72
N ASP A 241 -15.27 9.87 14.67
CA ASP A 241 -16.08 8.87 15.37
C ASP A 241 -17.20 8.31 14.46
N GLN A 242 -18.04 7.43 15.03
CA GLN A 242 -19.20 6.85 14.33
C GLN A 242 -20.25 7.88 13.88
N ASP A 243 -20.32 9.02 14.54
CA ASP A 243 -21.27 10.08 14.24
C ASP A 243 -20.67 11.12 13.27
N GLY A 244 -19.45 10.87 12.76
CA GLY A 244 -18.74 11.75 11.85
C GLY A 244 -18.12 12.97 12.53
N ARG A 245 -17.92 12.94 13.86
CA ARG A 245 -17.32 14.04 14.62
C ARG A 245 -15.82 13.78 14.82
N PRO A 246 -14.97 14.83 14.83
CA PRO A 246 -13.55 14.67 15.15
C PRO A 246 -13.35 14.04 16.53
N GLU A 247 -12.66 12.90 16.56
CA GLU A 247 -12.33 12.15 17.78
C GLU A 247 -10.85 12.34 18.15
N TYR A 248 -9.96 12.22 17.16
CA TYR A 248 -8.53 12.47 17.30
C TYR A 248 -8.04 13.38 16.17
N ALA A 249 -7.05 14.21 16.47
CA ALA A 249 -6.43 15.06 15.46
C ALA A 249 -4.93 15.24 15.73
N ILE A 250 -4.14 15.22 14.66
CA ILE A 250 -2.70 15.44 14.70
C ILE A 250 -2.36 16.50 13.67
N GLU A 251 -1.59 17.52 14.07
CA GLU A 251 -1.16 18.62 13.23
C GLU A 251 0.37 18.62 13.11
N LEU A 252 0.91 18.48 11.90
CA LEU A 252 2.33 18.28 11.63
C LEU A 252 2.81 19.18 10.48
N PRO A 253 3.97 19.85 10.59
CA PRO A 253 4.56 20.52 9.43
C PRO A 253 5.05 19.47 8.41
N PHE A 254 4.83 19.71 7.13
CA PHE A 254 5.26 18.87 6.01
C PHE A 254 5.88 19.74 4.93
N GLN A 255 7.05 19.35 4.43
CA GLN A 255 7.67 20.04 3.29
C GLN A 255 7.71 19.09 2.11
N ARG A 256 7.03 19.46 1.02
CA ARG A 256 7.19 18.81 -0.29
C ARG A 256 8.29 19.51 -1.06
N GLU A 257 9.30 18.79 -1.51
CA GLU A 257 10.36 19.36 -2.36
C GLU A 257 10.14 19.05 -3.83
N ARG A 258 10.71 19.86 -4.75
CA ARG A 258 10.96 19.38 -6.12
C ARG A 258 12.19 18.47 -6.10
N PRO A 259 12.18 17.31 -6.77
CA PRO A 259 13.31 16.39 -6.79
C PRO A 259 14.50 16.77 -7.68
N ASP A 260 14.60 17.98 -8.22
CA ASP A 260 15.79 18.42 -8.94
C ASP A 260 16.78 19.02 -7.91
N GLN A 261 17.75 18.33 -7.34
CA GLN A 261 18.55 17.19 -7.76
C GLN A 261 19.23 16.73 -6.45
N ILE A 262 19.16 15.46 -6.07
CA ILE A 262 20.03 15.01 -4.96
C ILE A 262 21.43 14.93 -5.54
N ASP A 263 22.24 15.93 -5.21
CA ASP A 263 23.62 16.07 -5.71
C ASP A 263 24.50 15.04 -5.01
N ILE A 264 24.58 13.84 -5.60
CA ILE A 264 25.47 12.78 -5.17
C ILE A 264 26.79 12.98 -5.91
N ARG A 265 27.85 13.21 -5.15
CA ARG A 265 29.21 13.39 -5.67
C ARG A 265 30.15 12.42 -5.00
N ASP A 266 30.97 11.73 -5.80
CA ASP A 266 31.96 10.77 -5.33
C ASP A 266 31.35 9.74 -4.37
N GLY A 267 30.18 9.20 -4.71
CA GLY A 267 29.44 8.25 -3.88
C GLY A 267 29.01 8.80 -2.52
N ARG A 268 28.88 10.12 -2.37
CA ARG A 268 28.46 10.78 -1.13
C ARG A 268 27.40 11.84 -1.37
N VAL A 269 26.57 12.05 -0.36
CA VAL A 269 25.52 13.07 -0.38
C VAL A 269 25.59 13.92 0.87
N VAL A 270 25.40 15.23 0.73
CA VAL A 270 25.17 16.12 1.86
C VAL A 270 23.67 16.27 2.07
N VAL A 271 23.17 15.73 3.16
CA VAL A 271 21.75 15.80 3.53
C VAL A 271 21.32 17.26 3.58
N GLN A 272 20.38 17.62 2.73
CA GLN A 272 19.70 18.90 2.77
C GLN A 272 18.38 18.78 3.53
N PRO A 273 17.80 19.90 4.01
CA PRO A 273 16.39 19.90 4.43
C PRO A 273 15.54 19.21 3.35
N GLY A 274 14.58 18.39 3.76
CA GLY A 274 13.68 17.65 2.86
C GLY A 274 14.27 16.42 2.13
N ASN A 275 15.54 16.10 2.35
CA ASN A 275 16.07 14.78 1.99
C ASN A 275 15.52 13.71 2.93
N SER A 276 15.31 12.51 2.40
CA SER A 276 15.10 11.27 3.16
C SER A 276 16.04 10.21 2.62
N LEU A 277 16.38 9.19 3.42
CA LEU A 277 17.21 8.08 2.95
C LEU A 277 16.59 7.42 1.72
N TRP A 278 15.27 7.27 1.72
CA TRP A 278 14.48 6.77 0.60
C TRP A 278 14.64 7.61 -0.67
N ARG A 279 14.55 8.95 -0.56
CA ARG A 279 14.74 9.86 -1.71
C ARG A 279 16.17 9.78 -2.24
N ILE A 280 17.15 9.73 -1.34
CA ILE A 280 18.56 9.59 -1.71
C ILE A 280 18.78 8.26 -2.44
N ALA A 281 18.25 7.15 -1.92
CA ALA A 281 18.36 5.84 -2.57
C ALA A 281 17.65 5.79 -3.93
N ARG A 282 16.44 6.37 -4.03
CA ARG A 282 15.75 6.46 -5.32
C ARG A 282 16.55 7.27 -6.34
N SER A 283 17.24 8.33 -5.90
CA SER A 283 18.12 9.11 -6.77
C SER A 283 19.42 8.37 -7.12
N ALA A 284 19.96 7.59 -6.20
CA ALA A 284 21.25 6.90 -6.35
C ALA A 284 21.14 5.60 -7.15
N TYR A 285 20.07 4.84 -6.90
CA TYR A 285 19.93 3.46 -7.32
C TYR A 285 18.64 3.20 -8.12
N GLY A 286 17.78 4.20 -8.26
CA GLY A 286 16.50 4.10 -8.97
C GLY A 286 15.34 3.60 -8.11
N GLU A 287 15.61 2.98 -6.96
CA GLU A 287 14.61 2.40 -6.06
C GLU A 287 14.75 2.97 -4.64
N GLY A 288 13.66 3.52 -4.11
CA GLY A 288 13.69 4.13 -2.78
C GLY A 288 13.83 3.10 -1.65
N ALA A 289 13.36 1.86 -1.85
CA ALA A 289 13.50 0.77 -0.89
C ALA A 289 14.98 0.42 -0.59
N GLN A 290 15.90 0.73 -1.50
CA GLN A 290 17.34 0.51 -1.35
C GLN A 290 18.01 1.50 -0.38
N TYR A 291 17.23 2.31 0.34
CA TYR A 291 17.75 3.20 1.39
C TYR A 291 18.46 2.47 2.52
N THR A 292 18.16 1.20 2.71
CA THR A 292 18.84 0.32 3.66
C THR A 292 20.34 0.18 3.38
N ILE A 293 20.75 0.26 2.11
CA ILE A 293 22.17 0.26 1.70
C ILE A 293 22.87 1.51 2.26
N ILE A 294 22.22 2.67 2.13
CA ILE A 294 22.73 3.95 2.65
C ILE A 294 22.73 3.92 4.18
N TYR A 295 21.65 3.41 4.78
CA TYR A 295 21.55 3.30 6.22
C TYR A 295 22.64 2.42 6.82
N ALA A 296 22.87 1.23 6.24
CA ALA A 296 23.91 0.31 6.68
C ALA A 296 25.31 0.94 6.58
N ALA A 297 25.62 1.60 5.47
CA ALA A 297 26.91 2.29 5.28
C ALA A 297 27.13 3.43 6.30
N ASN A 298 26.05 4.00 6.85
CA ASN A 298 26.09 5.16 7.73
C ASN A 298 25.50 4.88 9.13
N ALA A 299 25.39 3.61 9.54
CA ALA A 299 24.69 3.21 10.77
C ALA A 299 25.31 3.85 12.04
N ALA A 300 26.61 4.16 12.01
CA ALA A 300 27.28 4.90 13.09
C ALA A 300 26.78 6.36 13.26
N GLN A 301 26.22 6.94 12.20
CA GLN A 301 25.75 8.33 12.15
C GLN A 301 24.21 8.44 12.23
N ILE A 302 23.49 7.37 11.89
CA ILE A 302 22.04 7.36 11.81
C ILE A 302 21.48 6.52 12.95
N ARG A 303 20.98 7.21 13.99
CA ARG A 303 20.34 6.55 15.14
C ARG A 303 18.90 6.17 14.85
N ASN A 304 18.22 6.97 14.05
CA ASN A 304 16.86 6.74 13.61
C ASN A 304 16.82 6.95 12.09
N PRO A 305 16.49 5.93 11.28
CA PRO A 305 16.45 6.05 9.83
C PRO A 305 15.40 7.05 9.33
N ASP A 306 14.36 7.32 10.12
CA ASP A 306 13.32 8.30 9.81
C ASP A 306 13.74 9.75 10.12
N LEU A 307 14.88 9.93 10.79
CA LEU A 307 15.34 11.23 11.27
C LEU A 307 16.79 11.48 10.90
N ILE A 308 16.97 12.01 9.69
CA ILE A 308 18.24 12.52 9.19
C ILE A 308 18.24 14.06 9.24
N TYR A 309 19.41 14.64 9.50
CA TYR A 309 19.57 16.07 9.78
C TYR A 309 20.34 16.77 8.66
N PRO A 310 19.95 18.02 8.32
CA PRO A 310 20.71 18.83 7.37
C PRO A 310 22.19 18.98 7.75
N GLY A 311 23.06 18.85 6.76
CA GLY A 311 24.51 18.93 6.89
C GLY A 311 25.19 17.60 7.25
N GLN A 312 24.45 16.52 7.50
CA GLN A 312 25.02 15.18 7.58
C GLN A 312 25.56 14.77 6.22
N ILE A 313 26.69 14.05 6.21
CA ILE A 313 27.29 13.52 4.98
C ILE A 313 27.14 12.01 5.05
N PHE A 314 26.46 11.45 4.06
CA PHE A 314 26.26 10.01 3.95
C PHE A 314 27.05 9.42 2.80
N ASP A 315 27.66 8.28 3.06
CA ASP A 315 28.19 7.40 2.04
C ASP A 315 27.01 6.73 1.32
N VAL A 316 27.05 6.71 -0.01
CA VAL A 316 26.02 6.15 -0.91
C VAL A 316 26.72 5.13 -1.82
N PRO A 317 26.94 3.89 -1.32
CA PRO A 317 27.74 2.88 -2.02
C PRO A 317 27.15 2.50 -3.39
N GLY A 318 27.95 2.56 -4.44
CA GLY A 318 27.50 2.15 -5.79
C GLY A 318 26.84 3.24 -6.61
N ALA A 319 26.70 4.47 -6.09
CA ALA A 319 26.40 5.64 -6.91
C ALA A 319 27.67 6.07 -7.67
N GLU A 320 27.86 5.55 -8.88
CA GLU A 320 29.02 5.84 -9.74
C GLU A 320 28.93 7.20 -10.46
N GLU A 321 30.10 7.76 -10.75
CA GLU A 321 30.37 9.08 -11.32
C GLU A 321 29.64 9.29 -12.66
N GLU A 322 28.83 10.34 -12.78
CA GLU A 322 28.58 10.91 -14.11
C GLU A 322 29.93 11.46 -14.60
N GLU A 323 30.63 10.68 -15.43
CA GLU A 323 31.74 11.17 -16.25
C GLU A 323 31.22 12.41 -16.99
N THR A 324 31.58 13.58 -16.48
CA THR A 324 31.47 14.82 -17.22
C THR A 324 32.33 14.61 -18.45
N GLN A 325 31.66 14.36 -19.57
CA GLN A 325 32.28 14.22 -20.87
C GLN A 325 32.94 15.57 -21.19
N ASP A 326 34.20 15.70 -20.78
CA ASP A 326 35.07 16.80 -21.13
C ASP A 326 35.05 16.90 -22.66
N ALA A 327 34.36 17.93 -23.15
CA ALA A 327 34.42 18.30 -24.56
C ALA A 327 35.91 18.51 -24.90
N PRO A 328 36.44 17.89 -25.96
CA PRO A 328 37.83 18.08 -26.30
C PRO A 328 38.03 19.57 -26.61
N ALA A 329 39.04 20.16 -25.97
CA ALA A 329 39.57 21.46 -26.32
C ALA A 329 39.79 21.49 -27.83
N GLU A 330 39.06 22.38 -28.52
CA GLU A 330 39.37 22.70 -29.91
C GLU A 330 40.77 23.32 -29.92
N GLU A 331 41.74 22.49 -30.32
CA GLU A 331 43.10 22.90 -30.61
C GLU A 331 43.07 23.99 -31.69
N GLU A 332 43.57 25.13 -31.26
CA GLU A 332 44.07 26.23 -32.06
C GLU A 332 45.15 25.70 -33.02
N GLU A 333 44.79 25.35 -34.26
CA GLU A 333 45.78 25.22 -35.34
C GLU A 333 45.42 26.11 -36.54
N ALA A 334 46.38 26.98 -36.82
CA ALA A 334 46.44 27.92 -37.91
C ALA A 334 46.43 27.26 -39.28
N ASN A 335 45.75 27.89 -40.25
CA ASN A 335 46.30 28.09 -41.59
C ASN A 335 45.62 29.23 -42.34
#